data_AF-A0AAP3GWW5-F1
#
_entry.id   AF-A0AAP3GWW5-F1
#
_cell.length_a   1.000
_cell.length_b   1.000
_cell.length_c   1.000
_cell.angle_alpha   90.00
_cell.angle_beta   90.00
_cell.angle_gamma   90.00
#
_symmetry.space_group_name_H-M   'P 1'
#
loop_
_entity.id
_entity.type
_entity.pdbx_description
1 polymer ?
#
loop_
_entity_poly.entity_id
_entity_poly.type
_entity_poly.pdbx_seq_one_letter_code
_entity_poly.pdbx_strand_id
1 'polypeptide(L)'
;MTWNDFEKNYKFKGFTQDQFKAYSNNYSKFTGKHVSDDNNHVVVRVAWNNIIKTRYGFAMIIDRNHVVFGKNWQLWGNGQWNEDIVVSFNRQFFNIKEFGDFEEFAEEGDIKSFDDLVEMAKAQEKNDMFVGESNTFINKFFG
;
A
#
# COMPACT_ATOMS: atom_id res chain seq x y z
N MET A 1 -0.24 -19.90 -10.78
CA MET A 1 0.24 -19.83 -9.38
C MET A 1 -0.96 -20.08 -8.49
N THR A 2 -0.92 -21.06 -7.59
CA THR A 2 -2.07 -21.37 -6.70
C THR A 2 -1.74 -20.86 -5.30
N TRP A 3 -2.58 -20.01 -4.72
CA TRP A 3 -2.36 -19.49 -3.37
C TRP A 3 -2.62 -20.57 -2.31
N ASN A 4 -1.78 -20.60 -1.28
CA ASN A 4 -2.03 -21.39 -0.08
C ASN A 4 -3.11 -20.73 0.81
N ASP A 5 -3.50 -21.41 1.89
CA ASP A 5 -4.58 -20.93 2.76
C ASP A 5 -4.24 -19.62 3.47
N PHE A 6 -2.98 -19.42 3.85
CA PHE A 6 -2.55 -18.15 4.45
C PHE A 6 -2.65 -17.01 3.43
N GLU A 7 -2.23 -17.25 2.21
CA GLU A 7 -2.27 -16.29 1.12
C GLU A 7 -3.70 -15.88 0.78
N LYS A 8 -4.62 -16.85 0.69
CA LYS A 8 -6.05 -16.59 0.40
C LYS A 8 -6.76 -15.85 1.52
N ASN A 9 -6.51 -16.24 2.77
CA ASN A 9 -7.31 -15.79 3.91
C ASN A 9 -6.73 -14.55 4.61
N TYR A 10 -5.46 -14.22 4.38
CA TYR A 10 -4.81 -13.08 5.02
C TYR A 10 -4.10 -12.19 4.02
N LYS A 11 -3.11 -12.74 3.29
CA LYS A 11 -2.22 -11.92 2.46
C LYS A 11 -2.98 -11.20 1.36
N PHE A 12 -3.75 -11.92 0.55
CA PHE A 12 -4.46 -11.44 -0.64
C PHE A 12 -5.97 -11.49 -0.48
N LYS A 13 -6.46 -11.53 0.77
CA LYS A 13 -7.89 -11.59 1.05
C LYS A 13 -8.60 -10.38 0.45
N GLY A 14 -9.72 -10.63 -0.22
CA GLY A 14 -10.51 -9.62 -0.92
C GLY A 14 -10.07 -9.35 -2.37
N PHE A 15 -9.05 -10.05 -2.86
CA PHE A 15 -8.52 -9.92 -4.22
C PHE A 15 -8.43 -11.26 -4.93
N THR A 16 -8.40 -11.24 -6.27
CA THR A 16 -8.30 -12.44 -7.09
C THR A 16 -6.89 -12.60 -7.66
N GLN A 17 -6.52 -13.84 -8.00
CA GLN A 17 -5.18 -14.14 -8.52
C GLN A 17 -4.89 -13.43 -9.86
N ASP A 18 -5.92 -13.20 -10.67
CA ASP A 18 -5.79 -12.54 -11.97
C ASP A 18 -5.34 -11.08 -11.86
N GLN A 19 -5.54 -10.47 -10.68
CA GLN A 19 -5.04 -9.13 -10.39
C GLN A 19 -3.52 -9.09 -10.20
N PHE A 20 -2.86 -10.25 -10.04
CA PHE A 20 -1.43 -10.36 -9.79
C PHE A 20 -0.74 -10.97 -11.00
N LYS A 21 -0.13 -10.11 -11.82
CA LYS A 21 0.65 -10.56 -12.98
C LYS A 21 2.12 -10.70 -12.58
N ALA A 22 2.61 -11.95 -12.56
CA ALA A 22 4.03 -12.23 -12.41
C ALA A 22 4.73 -12.01 -13.76
N TYR A 23 5.60 -11.00 -13.84
CA TYR A 23 6.53 -10.85 -14.96
C TYR A 23 7.89 -11.46 -14.60
N SER A 24 8.63 -11.93 -15.61
CA SER A 24 9.86 -12.74 -15.48
C SER A 24 11.02 -12.10 -14.71
N ASN A 25 10.89 -10.84 -14.27
CA ASN A 25 11.93 -10.08 -13.58
C ASN A 25 11.56 -9.71 -12.13
N ASN A 26 10.83 -10.55 -11.39
CA ASN A 26 10.39 -10.29 -10.00
C ASN A 26 9.37 -9.14 -9.83
N TYR A 27 8.90 -8.53 -10.91
CA TYR A 27 7.85 -7.52 -10.87
C TYR A 27 6.49 -8.19 -10.87
N SER A 28 5.84 -8.23 -9.71
CA SER A 28 4.42 -8.53 -9.60
C SER A 28 3.64 -7.23 -9.74
N LYS A 29 3.08 -6.94 -10.92
CA LYS A 29 2.21 -5.76 -11.07
C LYS A 29 0.82 -6.14 -10.56
N PHE A 30 0.35 -5.45 -9.53
CA PHE A 30 -1.05 -5.48 -9.15
C PHE A 30 -1.85 -4.66 -10.18
N THR A 31 -2.92 -5.24 -10.71
CA THR A 31 -3.79 -4.65 -11.72
C THR A 31 -5.26 -4.88 -11.37
N GLY A 32 -6.14 -3.96 -11.75
CA GLY A 32 -7.57 -4.05 -11.46
C GLY A 32 -7.96 -3.31 -10.18
N LYS A 33 -8.98 -3.80 -9.46
CA LYS A 33 -9.53 -3.10 -8.29
C LYS A 33 -8.55 -3.01 -7.14
N HIS A 34 -8.30 -1.82 -6.61
CA HIS A 34 -7.45 -1.62 -5.43
C HIS A 34 -8.21 -1.77 -4.11
N VAL A 35 -9.52 -1.97 -4.18
CA VAL A 35 -10.42 -2.12 -3.04
C VAL A 35 -11.24 -3.39 -3.22
N SER A 36 -11.37 -4.19 -2.17
CA SER A 36 -12.25 -5.36 -2.18
C SER A 36 -13.72 -4.95 -2.29
N ASP A 37 -14.57 -5.85 -2.82
CA ASP A 37 -15.99 -5.54 -3.03
C ASP A 37 -16.74 -5.19 -1.72
N ASP A 38 -16.24 -5.66 -0.57
CA ASP A 38 -16.78 -5.34 0.77
C ASP A 38 -16.17 -4.08 1.41
N ASN A 39 -15.24 -3.38 0.73
CA ASN A 39 -14.50 -2.22 1.22
C ASN A 39 -13.75 -2.43 2.56
N ASN A 40 -13.43 -3.69 2.92
CA ASN A 40 -12.67 -4.00 4.13
C ASN A 40 -11.19 -4.25 3.87
N HIS A 41 -10.80 -4.42 2.61
CA HIS A 41 -9.41 -4.59 2.19
C HIS A 41 -9.06 -3.59 1.11
N VAL A 42 -7.89 -2.97 1.26
CA VAL A 42 -7.37 -2.00 0.29
C VAL A 42 -5.91 -2.30 0.02
N VAL A 43 -5.48 -2.01 -1.19
CA VAL A 43 -4.08 -2.03 -1.57
C VAL A 43 -3.68 -0.67 -2.10
N VAL A 44 -2.56 -0.17 -1.61
CA VAL A 44 -2.06 1.16 -1.97
C VAL A 44 -0.59 1.05 -2.35
N ARG A 45 -0.20 1.76 -3.40
CA ARG A 45 1.20 2.00 -3.73
C ARG A 45 1.69 3.16 -2.86
N VAL A 46 2.81 2.96 -2.19
CA VAL A 46 3.48 4.02 -1.43
C VAL A 46 4.94 4.07 -1.81
N ALA A 47 5.57 5.23 -1.65
CA ALA A 47 7.00 5.34 -1.89
C ALA A 47 7.76 4.51 -0.84
N TRP A 48 8.89 3.93 -1.25
CA TRP A 48 9.73 3.15 -0.34
C TRP A 48 10.14 3.93 0.91
N ASN A 49 10.36 5.25 0.78
CA ASN A 49 10.75 6.12 1.90
C ASN A 49 9.65 6.27 2.97
N ASN A 50 8.38 5.97 2.64
CA ASN A 50 7.32 5.93 3.63
C ASN A 50 7.36 4.67 4.50
N ILE A 51 8.23 3.69 4.21
CA ILE A 51 8.26 2.40 4.92
C ILE A 51 9.52 2.26 5.77
N ILE A 52 9.31 2.15 7.08
CA ILE A 52 10.36 1.81 8.05
C ILE A 52 10.24 0.33 8.39
N LYS A 53 11.32 -0.43 8.18
CA LYS A 53 11.39 -1.83 8.65
C LYS A 53 11.53 -1.87 10.17
N THR A 54 10.73 -2.71 10.81
CA THR A 54 10.79 -2.95 12.25
C THR A 54 11.10 -4.42 12.52
N ARG A 55 11.45 -4.76 13.77
CA ARG A 55 11.70 -6.16 14.18
C ARG A 55 10.53 -7.10 13.89
N TYR A 56 9.30 -6.59 13.89
CA TYR A 56 8.07 -7.40 13.83
C TYR A 56 7.26 -7.20 12.54
N GLY A 57 7.77 -6.40 11.61
CA GLY A 57 7.00 -5.96 10.45
C GLY A 57 7.55 -4.66 9.88
N PHE A 58 6.65 -3.70 9.66
CA PHE A 58 6.99 -2.36 9.20
C PHE A 58 6.12 -1.30 9.87
N ALA A 59 6.53 -0.05 9.77
CA ALA A 59 5.74 1.13 10.03
C ALA A 59 5.64 1.94 8.73
N MET A 60 4.43 2.30 8.33
CA MET A 60 4.18 3.21 7.22
C MET A 60 3.98 4.61 7.78
N ILE A 61 4.85 5.53 7.41
CA ILE A 61 4.76 6.95 7.77
C ILE A 61 3.59 7.55 6.99
N ILE A 62 2.67 8.20 7.72
CA ILE A 62 1.52 8.90 7.13
C ILE A 62 1.61 10.42 7.31
N ASP A 63 2.31 10.89 8.34
CA ASP A 63 2.64 12.29 8.58
C ASP A 63 3.88 12.38 9.50
N ARG A 64 4.27 13.59 9.89
CA ARG A 64 5.47 13.85 10.72
C ARG A 64 5.53 13.02 12.00
N ASN A 65 4.41 12.74 12.64
CA ASN A 65 4.40 12.11 13.97
C ASN A 65 3.60 10.81 14.03
N HIS A 66 2.91 10.42 12.96
CA HIS A 66 2.06 9.24 12.93
C HIS A 66 2.49 8.20 11.91
N VAL A 67 2.31 6.95 12.30
CA VAL A 67 2.53 5.77 11.47
C VAL A 67 1.38 4.79 11.56
N VAL A 68 1.34 3.87 10.60
CA VAL A 68 0.52 2.68 10.63
C VAL A 68 1.42 1.46 10.65
N PHE A 69 1.31 0.64 11.69
CA PHE A 69 2.08 -0.60 11.78
C PHE A 69 1.44 -1.73 10.97
N GLY A 70 2.28 -2.50 10.30
CA GLY A 70 1.85 -3.69 9.58
C GLY A 70 2.86 -4.83 9.69
N LYS A 71 2.44 -6.01 9.24
CA LYS A 71 3.28 -7.21 9.18
C LYS A 71 3.95 -7.33 7.82
N ASN A 72 5.14 -7.95 7.78
CA ASN A 72 5.91 -8.10 6.54
C ASN A 72 5.13 -8.74 5.37
N TRP A 73 4.19 -9.62 5.67
CA TRP A 73 3.37 -10.27 4.63
C TRP A 73 2.40 -9.30 3.92
N GLN A 74 2.08 -8.14 4.53
CA GLN A 74 1.24 -7.10 3.92
C GLN A 74 2.01 -6.27 2.88
N LEU A 75 3.34 -6.36 2.85
CA LEU A 75 4.18 -5.73 1.84
C LEU A 75 4.26 -6.65 0.61
N TRP A 76 3.88 -6.12 -0.54
CA TRP A 76 3.89 -6.82 -1.81
C TRP A 76 4.86 -6.11 -2.78
N GLY A 77 5.73 -6.90 -3.42
CA GLY A 77 6.82 -6.39 -4.26
C GLY A 77 8.14 -6.24 -3.50
N ASN A 78 9.20 -5.90 -4.23
CA ASN A 78 10.57 -5.87 -3.70
C ASN A 78 11.17 -4.48 -3.56
N GLY A 79 10.44 -3.39 -3.88
CA GLY A 79 10.70 -1.99 -3.49
C GLY A 79 12.16 -1.55 -3.43
N GLN A 80 13.02 -2.06 -4.32
CA GLN A 80 14.44 -1.79 -4.32
C GLN A 80 14.71 -0.83 -5.48
N TRP A 81 15.51 0.22 -5.24
CA TRP A 81 15.92 1.21 -6.26
C TRP A 81 14.84 2.23 -6.69
N ASN A 82 14.26 2.98 -5.75
CA ASN A 82 13.29 4.06 -6.02
C ASN A 82 11.95 3.60 -6.62
N GLU A 83 11.54 2.38 -6.30
CA GLU A 83 10.28 1.82 -6.78
C GLU A 83 9.22 1.82 -5.69
N ASP A 84 7.97 2.00 -6.11
CA ASP A 84 6.81 1.93 -5.23
C ASP A 84 6.65 0.53 -4.63
N ILE A 85 6.23 0.49 -3.37
CA ILE A 85 5.84 -0.74 -2.70
C ILE A 85 4.33 -0.79 -2.55
N VAL A 86 3.73 -1.94 -2.85
CA VAL A 86 2.30 -2.15 -2.66
C VAL A 86 2.08 -2.66 -1.25
N VAL A 87 1.18 -2.02 -0.52
CA VAL A 87 0.85 -2.38 0.86
C VAL A 87 -0.63 -2.71 0.95
N SER A 88 -0.92 -3.87 1.54
CA SER A 88 -2.29 -4.32 1.80
C SER A 88 -2.71 -3.99 3.23
N PHE A 89 -3.85 -3.32 3.37
CA PHE A 89 -4.46 -3.02 4.65
C PHE A 89 -5.84 -3.66 4.77
N ASN A 90 -6.19 -3.98 6.01
CA ASN A 90 -7.52 -4.44 6.37
C ASN A 90 -8.09 -3.50 7.45
N ARG A 91 -9.37 -3.15 7.30
CA ARG A 91 -10.08 -2.19 8.16
C ARG A 91 -10.01 -2.55 9.65
N GLN A 92 -10.10 -3.84 9.99
CA GLN A 92 -10.08 -4.32 11.38
C GLN A 92 -8.74 -4.06 12.07
N PHE A 93 -7.64 -4.10 11.33
CA PHE A 93 -6.28 -3.99 11.88
C PHE A 93 -5.60 -2.66 11.61
N PHE A 94 -6.25 -1.79 10.82
CA PHE A 94 -5.75 -0.46 10.56
C PHE A 94 -5.89 0.42 11.81
N ASN A 95 -4.76 0.90 12.31
CA ASN A 95 -4.71 1.77 13.47
C ASN A 95 -3.56 2.74 13.35
N ILE A 96 -3.88 4.03 13.42
CA ILE A 96 -2.90 5.11 13.40
C ILE A 96 -2.28 5.23 14.80
N LYS A 97 -0.96 5.36 14.86
CA LYS A 97 -0.19 5.48 16.09
C LYS A 97 0.78 6.63 15.98
N GLU A 98 0.85 7.43 17.04
CA GLU A 98 1.93 8.38 17.23
C GLU A 98 3.24 7.61 17.45
N PHE A 99 4.24 7.86 16.60
CA PHE A 99 5.52 7.17 16.65
C PHE A 99 6.59 7.91 15.83
N GLY A 100 7.65 8.35 16.51
CA GLY A 100 8.79 8.98 15.86
C GLY A 100 8.58 10.47 15.54
N ASP A 101 9.59 11.03 14.88
CA ASP A 101 9.58 12.39 14.36
C ASP A 101 10.23 12.36 12.97
N PHE A 102 9.43 12.63 11.95
CA PHE A 102 9.81 12.55 10.54
C PHE A 102 9.72 13.95 9.93
N GLU A 103 10.71 14.79 10.23
CA GLU A 103 10.73 16.21 9.86
C GLU A 103 10.52 16.46 8.35
N GLU A 104 10.92 15.51 7.51
CA GLU A 104 10.77 15.53 6.06
C GLU A 104 9.33 15.31 5.56
N PHE A 105 8.41 14.90 6.45
CA PHE A 105 7.00 14.71 6.14
C PHE A 105 6.15 15.91 6.60
N ALA A 106 4.99 16.06 5.96
CA ALA A 106 4.00 17.07 6.32
C ALA A 106 3.57 16.94 7.78
N GLU A 107 3.35 18.08 8.44
CA GLU A 107 2.90 18.15 9.84
C GLU A 107 1.55 17.45 10.03
N GLU A 108 0.65 17.60 9.05
CA GLU A 108 -0.62 16.91 9.00
C GLU A 108 -0.76 16.20 7.65
N GLY A 109 -0.85 14.87 7.67
CA GLY A 109 -1.01 14.06 6.45
C GLY A 109 -2.47 13.80 6.08
N ASP A 110 -2.70 13.45 4.82
CA ASP A 110 -4.04 13.24 4.24
C ASP A 110 -4.78 11.99 4.77
N ILE A 111 -4.07 11.06 5.40
CA ILE A 111 -4.65 9.78 5.87
C ILE A 111 -5.01 9.91 7.34
N LYS A 112 -6.29 10.12 7.66
CA LYS A 112 -6.81 10.19 9.04
C LYS A 112 -7.61 8.95 9.45
N SER A 113 -7.99 8.13 8.49
CA SER A 113 -8.87 6.98 8.67
C SER A 113 -8.60 5.91 7.61
N PHE A 114 -9.21 4.74 7.78
CA PHE A 114 -9.19 3.71 6.73
C PHE A 114 -9.99 4.13 5.50
N ASP A 115 -11.01 4.97 5.64
CA ASP A 115 -11.79 5.45 4.51
C ASP A 115 -10.96 6.36 3.59
N ASP A 116 -10.04 7.14 4.16
CA ASP A 116 -9.08 7.93 3.36
C ASP A 116 -8.15 7.03 2.55
N LEU A 117 -7.74 5.86 3.10
CA LEU A 117 -7.02 4.86 2.32
C LEU A 117 -7.86 4.28 1.18
N VAL A 118 -9.16 4.05 1.39
CA VAL A 118 -10.07 3.58 0.34
C VAL A 118 -10.16 4.61 -0.78
N GLU A 119 -10.27 5.89 -0.45
CA GLU A 119 -10.30 6.98 -1.42
C GLU A 119 -8.99 7.10 -2.19
N MET A 120 -7.86 7.05 -1.50
CA MET A 120 -6.52 7.04 -2.11
C MET A 120 -6.35 5.82 -3.04
N ALA A 121 -6.77 4.62 -2.61
CA ALA A 121 -6.71 3.41 -3.41
C ALA A 121 -7.53 3.54 -4.71
N LYS A 122 -8.75 4.08 -4.62
CA LYS A 122 -9.60 4.35 -5.80
C LYS A 122 -8.99 5.41 -6.73
N ALA A 123 -8.36 6.45 -6.18
CA ALA A 123 -7.66 7.46 -6.96
C ALA A 123 -6.45 6.87 -7.71
N GLN A 124 -5.67 6.01 -7.06
CA GLN A 124 -4.57 5.27 -7.68
C GLN A 124 -5.06 4.31 -8.76
N GLU A 125 -6.12 3.54 -8.51
CA GLU A 125 -6.74 2.65 -9.50
C GLU A 125 -7.18 3.43 -10.75
N LYS A 126 -7.83 4.58 -10.54
CA LYS A 126 -8.23 5.47 -11.63
C LYS A 126 -7.02 5.91 -12.44
N ASN A 127 -5.95 6.36 -11.78
CA ASN A 127 -4.74 6.79 -12.46
C ASN A 127 -4.05 5.63 -13.19
N ASP A 128 -3.97 4.43 -12.61
CA ASP A 128 -3.41 3.24 -13.27
C ASP A 128 -4.21 2.84 -14.52
N MET A 129 -5.51 3.14 -14.58
CA MET A 129 -6.33 2.98 -15.80
C MET A 129 -6.06 4.03 -16.88
N PHE A 130 -5.63 5.25 -16.51
CA PHE A 130 -5.32 6.34 -17.46
C PHE A 130 -3.84 6.37 -17.87
N VAL A 131 -2.95 5.86 -17.02
CA VAL A 131 -1.50 5.79 -17.24
C VAL A 131 -1.19 4.46 -17.93
N GLY A 132 -1.55 4.38 -19.21
CA GLY A 132 -1.00 3.39 -20.12
C GLY A 132 0.53 3.50 -20.28
N GLU A 133 1.13 4.63 -19.90
CA GLU A 133 2.57 4.92 -19.90
C GLU A 133 2.84 6.21 -19.10
N SER A 134 3.95 6.24 -18.34
CA SER A 134 4.63 7.38 -17.70
C SER A 134 4.48 7.62 -16.17
N ASN A 135 5.67 7.60 -15.53
CA ASN A 135 6.00 7.81 -14.13
C ASN A 135 5.85 9.28 -13.68
N THR A 136 4.66 9.77 -13.32
CA THR A 136 4.59 11.16 -12.82
C THR A 136 3.36 11.48 -11.96
N PHE A 137 3.20 10.94 -10.74
CA PHE A 137 2.17 11.48 -9.82
C PHE A 137 2.48 11.50 -8.30
N ILE A 138 3.61 10.96 -7.83
CA ILE A 138 3.86 10.84 -6.38
C ILE A 138 4.08 12.20 -5.68
N ASN A 139 4.53 13.22 -6.41
CA ASN A 139 4.79 14.55 -5.81
C ASN A 139 3.53 15.37 -5.47
N LYS A 140 2.30 14.84 -5.63
CA LYS A 140 1.07 15.60 -5.32
C LYS A 140 0.36 15.19 -4.03
N PHE A 141 0.67 14.01 -3.48
CA PHE A 141 0.06 13.52 -2.22
C PHE A 141 1.04 13.51 -1.03
N PHE A 142 2.32 13.81 -1.29
CA PHE A 142 3.38 13.80 -0.26
C PHE A 142 4.34 14.98 -0.42
N GLY A 143 3.84 16.11 -0.95
CA GLY A 143 4.59 17.36 -1.09
C GLY A 143 3.95 18.48 -0.29
#